data_AF-A0A5F9CBN5-F1
#
_entry.id   AF-A0A5F9CBN5-F1
#
_cell.length_a   1.000
_cell.length_b   1.000
_cell.length_c   1.000
_cell.angle_alpha   90.00
_cell.angle_beta   90.00
_cell.angle_gamma   90.00
#
_symmetry.space_group_name_H-M   'P 1'
#
loop_
_entity.id
_entity.type
_entity.pdbx_description
1 polymer ?
#
loop_
_entity_poly.entity_id
_entity_poly.type
_entity_poly.pdbx_seq_one_letter_code
_entity_poly.pdbx_strand_id
1 'polypeptide(L)'
;MAGEEINEDYPVEIHEYLSAFENSISTVDEMLKTMMSVSRNELLQKLDPLEQAKVDLVSAYTLNSMFWVYLATQGVNPKEHPVKQELVFLILLFWLMGDFPSYYVRLM
;
A
#
# COMPACT_ATOMS: atom_id res chain seq x y z
N MET A 1 29.41 -25.05 -11.21
CA MET A 1 28.07 -24.95 -11.81
C MET A 1 27.79 -23.48 -11.99
N ALA A 2 27.41 -23.10 -13.21
CA ALA A 2 27.34 -21.72 -13.68
C ALA A 2 26.40 -20.88 -12.80
N GLY A 3 26.85 -19.68 -12.42
CA GLY A 3 25.95 -18.65 -11.93
C GLY A 3 25.01 -18.29 -13.08
N GLU A 4 23.71 -18.41 -12.84
CA GLU A 4 22.70 -17.92 -13.76
C GLU A 4 22.92 -16.41 -13.92
N GLU A 5 23.52 -16.01 -15.05
CA GLU A 5 23.43 -14.64 -15.54
C GLU A 5 21.95 -14.39 -15.84
N ILE A 6 21.27 -13.81 -14.87
CA ILE A 6 20.01 -13.10 -15.04
C ILE A 6 20.20 -12.07 -16.17
N ASN A 7 19.82 -12.48 -17.39
CA ASN A 7 19.70 -11.61 -18.56
C ASN A 7 18.50 -10.70 -18.35
N GLU A 8 18.65 -9.72 -17.48
CA GLU A 8 17.66 -8.67 -17.31
C GLU A 8 18.02 -7.51 -18.24
N ASP A 9 17.08 -7.12 -19.09
CA ASP A 9 17.23 -6.18 -20.21
C ASP A 9 17.34 -4.72 -19.73
N TYR A 10 17.98 -4.51 -18.58
CA TYR A 10 18.05 -3.23 -17.88
C TYR A 10 19.41 -3.02 -17.17
N PRO A 11 19.75 -1.77 -16.77
CA PRO A 11 21.04 -1.46 -16.14
C PRO A 11 21.24 -2.10 -14.76
N VAL A 12 22.42 -2.63 -14.46
CA VAL A 12 22.71 -3.29 -13.17
C VAL A 12 22.48 -2.39 -11.95
N GLU A 13 22.62 -1.08 -12.10
CA GLU A 13 22.42 -0.09 -11.04
C GLU A 13 20.99 -0.06 -10.50
N ILE A 14 20.00 -0.49 -11.32
CA ILE A 14 18.60 -0.55 -10.90
C ILE A 14 18.18 -1.94 -10.40
N HIS A 15 19.03 -2.96 -10.56
CA HIS A 15 18.71 -4.34 -10.20
C HIS A 15 18.35 -4.49 -8.72
N GLU A 16 19.12 -3.88 -7.82
CA GLU A 16 18.83 -3.92 -6.39
C GLU A 16 17.50 -3.24 -6.05
N TYR A 17 17.17 -2.12 -6.69
CA TYR A 17 15.91 -1.41 -6.47
C TYR A 17 14.71 -2.21 -6.97
N LEU A 18 14.83 -2.86 -8.13
CA LEU A 18 13.78 -3.69 -8.70
C LEU A 18 13.56 -4.96 -7.88
N SER A 19 14.63 -5.64 -7.46
CA SER A 19 14.55 -6.79 -6.57
C SER A 19 13.92 -6.42 -5.22
N ALA A 20 14.32 -5.29 -4.62
CA ALA A 20 13.70 -4.81 -3.38
C ALA A 20 12.21 -4.48 -3.56
N PHE A 21 11.83 -3.90 -4.70
CA PHE A 21 10.45 -3.59 -5.05
C PHE A 21 9.60 -4.85 -5.24
N GLU A 22 10.10 -5.85 -5.98
CA GLU A 22 9.45 -7.14 -6.20
C GLU A 22 9.23 -7.86 -4.87
N ASN A 23 10.25 -7.93 -4.02
CA ASN A 23 10.13 -8.51 -2.67
C ASN A 23 9.08 -7.79 -1.82
N SER A 24 9.01 -6.45 -1.92
CA SER A 24 8.01 -5.65 -1.22
C SER A 24 6.60 -5.94 -1.74
N ILE A 25 6.40 -6.05 -3.05
CA ILE A 25 5.11 -6.43 -3.66
C ILE A 25 4.71 -7.83 -3.23
N SER A 26 5.62 -8.80 -3.26
CA SER A 26 5.34 -10.18 -2.84
C SER A 26 4.86 -10.22 -1.39
N THR A 27 5.53 -9.48 -0.50
CA THR A 27 5.12 -9.37 0.91
C THR A 27 3.71 -8.80 1.05
N VAL A 28 3.42 -7.73 0.30
CA VAL A 28 2.09 -7.09 0.31
C VAL A 28 1.01 -8.04 -0.23
N ASP A 29 1.30 -8.80 -1.28
CA ASP A 29 0.39 -9.80 -1.86
C ASP A 29 0.07 -10.93 -0.86
N GLU A 30 1.06 -11.44 -0.14
CA GLU A 30 0.86 -12.43 0.93
C GLU A 30 -0.03 -11.89 2.07
N MET A 31 0.21 -10.65 2.49
CA MET A 31 -0.61 -9.98 3.52
C MET A 31 -2.05 -9.78 3.04
N LEU A 32 -2.24 -9.38 1.78
CA LEU A 32 -3.56 -9.17 1.20
C LEU A 32 -4.32 -10.50 1.04
N LYS A 33 -3.65 -11.57 0.59
CA LYS A 33 -4.22 -12.92 0.53
C LYS A 33 -4.71 -13.40 1.90
N THR A 34 -3.91 -13.14 2.94
CA THR A 34 -4.29 -13.47 4.32
C THR A 34 -5.53 -12.68 4.73
N MET A 35 -5.56 -11.37 4.46
CA MET A 35 -6.73 -10.53 4.77
C MET A 35 -7.99 -10.99 4.03
N MET A 36 -7.86 -11.35 2.75
CA MET A 36 -8.97 -11.79 1.89
C MET A 36 -9.43 -13.23 2.17
N SER A 37 -8.61 -14.04 2.85
CA SER A 37 -8.96 -15.41 3.24
C SER A 37 -10.09 -15.47 4.28
N VAL A 38 -10.33 -14.37 5.00
CA VAL A 38 -11.41 -14.24 5.97
C VAL A 38 -12.55 -13.44 5.35
N SER A 39 -13.79 -13.93 5.50
CA SER A 39 -14.96 -13.19 5.04
C SER A 39 -15.05 -11.85 5.76
N ARG A 40 -15.03 -10.74 5.00
CA ARG A 40 -15.17 -9.38 5.54
C ARG A 40 -16.43 -9.23 6.39
N ASN A 41 -17.55 -9.84 5.99
CA ASN A 41 -18.79 -9.82 6.78
C ASN A 41 -18.63 -10.54 8.14
N GLU A 42 -17.93 -11.67 8.18
CA GLU A 42 -17.69 -12.43 9.42
C GLU A 42 -16.73 -11.71 10.37
N LEU A 43 -15.76 -10.96 9.81
CA LEU A 43 -14.85 -10.09 10.57
C LEU A 43 -15.60 -8.90 11.15
N LEU A 44 -16.35 -8.16 10.32
CA LEU A 44 -17.03 -6.93 10.73
C LEU A 44 -18.13 -7.20 11.77
N GLN A 45 -18.85 -8.32 11.68
CA GLN A 45 -19.89 -8.67 12.66
C GLN A 45 -19.36 -8.87 14.10
N LYS A 46 -18.06 -9.13 14.27
CA LYS A 46 -17.43 -9.32 15.58
C LYS A 46 -16.82 -8.04 16.16
N LEU A 47 -16.82 -6.97 15.38
CA LEU A 47 -16.19 -5.70 15.73
C LEU A 47 -17.24 -4.66 16.13
N ASP A 48 -16.90 -3.81 17.09
CA ASP A 48 -17.71 -2.63 17.40
C ASP A 48 -17.76 -1.67 16.21
N PRO A 49 -18.79 -0.81 16.09
CA PRO A 49 -18.94 0.09 14.95
C PRO A 49 -17.72 0.98 14.68
N LEU A 50 -16.99 1.38 15.72
CA LEU A 50 -15.76 2.15 15.59
C LEU A 50 -14.63 1.32 14.96
N GLU A 51 -14.45 0.08 15.40
CA GLU A 51 -13.43 -0.82 14.88
C GLU A 51 -13.72 -1.21 13.41
N GLN A 52 -15.00 -1.36 13.05
CA GLN A 52 -15.41 -1.52 11.65
C GLN A 52 -15.00 -0.31 10.80
N ALA A 53 -15.26 0.92 11.28
CA ALA A 53 -14.87 2.15 10.57
C ALA A 53 -13.35 2.25 10.38
N LYS A 54 -12.56 1.80 11.36
CA LYS A 54 -11.09 1.74 11.26
C LYS A 54 -10.64 0.75 10.18
N VAL A 55 -11.20 -0.46 10.18
CA VAL A 55 -10.90 -1.47 9.15
C VAL A 55 -11.21 -0.94 7.75
N ASP A 56 -12.35 -0.27 7.60
CA ASP A 56 -12.75 0.33 6.32
C ASP A 56 -11.83 1.48 5.90
N LEU A 57 -11.43 2.35 6.85
CA LEU A 57 -10.50 3.43 6.57
C LEU A 57 -9.10 2.91 6.17
N VAL A 58 -8.57 1.93 6.91
CA VAL A 58 -7.28 1.29 6.60
C VAL A 58 -7.32 0.61 5.24
N SER A 59 -8.43 -0.05 4.90
CA SER A 59 -8.62 -0.68 3.58
C SER A 59 -8.60 0.35 2.45
N ALA A 60 -9.35 1.45 2.60
CA ALA A 60 -9.39 2.55 1.63
C ALA A 60 -8.02 3.24 1.47
N TYR A 61 -7.30 3.44 2.57
CA TYR A 61 -5.95 4.01 2.56
C TYR A 61 -4.95 3.09 1.86
N THR A 62 -5.02 1.79 2.13
CA THR A 62 -4.15 0.79 1.51
C THR A 62 -4.32 0.76 0.00
N LEU A 63 -5.57 0.72 -0.48
CA LEU A 63 -5.88 0.74 -1.92
C LEU A 63 -5.36 2.02 -2.59
N ASN A 64 -5.61 3.19 -1.99
CA ASN A 64 -5.12 4.46 -2.53
C ASN A 64 -3.59 4.55 -2.56
N SER A 65 -2.93 3.97 -1.57
CA SER A 65 -1.47 3.91 -1.51
C SER A 65 -0.89 2.98 -2.58
N MET A 66 -1.50 1.82 -2.82
CA MET A 66 -1.10 0.93 -3.91
C MET A 66 -1.32 1.60 -5.28
N PHE A 67 -2.42 2.33 -5.42
CA PHE A 67 -2.72 3.07 -6.65
C PHE A 67 -1.70 4.20 -6.90
N TRP A 68 -1.24 4.88 -5.86
CA TRP A 68 -0.12 5.83 -5.96
C TRP A 68 1.15 5.18 -6.50
N VAL A 69 1.51 4.01 -5.96
CA VAL A 69 2.67 3.23 -6.42
C VAL A 69 2.49 2.82 -7.88
N TYR A 70 1.31 2.36 -8.28
CA TYR A 70 0.99 2.03 -9.67
C TYR A 70 1.16 3.23 -10.62
N LEU A 71 0.67 4.41 -10.26
CA LEU A 71 0.87 5.61 -11.09
C LEU A 71 2.36 5.93 -11.26
N ALA A 72 3.13 5.81 -10.18
CA ALA A 72 4.57 6.02 -10.22
C ALA A 72 5.28 5.03 -11.15
N THR A 73 4.86 3.75 -11.20
CA THR A 73 5.45 2.76 -12.13
C THR A 73 5.04 3.00 -13.59
N GLN A 74 3.88 3.63 -13.84
CA GLN A 74 3.47 4.06 -15.18
C GLN A 74 4.14 5.36 -15.64
N GLY A 75 5.00 5.96 -14.82
CA GLY A 75 5.62 7.26 -15.10
C GLY A 75 4.68 8.46 -14.97
N VAL A 76 3.48 8.27 -14.42
CA VAL A 76 2.54 9.35 -14.12
C VAL A 76 2.93 9.96 -12.78
N ASN A 77 3.05 11.28 -12.69
CA ASN A 77 3.33 11.95 -11.43
C ASN A 77 2.09 11.88 -10.51
N PRO A 78 2.12 11.08 -9.43
CA PRO A 78 0.95 10.91 -8.58
C PRO A 78 0.60 12.18 -7.77
N LYS A 79 1.53 13.15 -7.68
CA LYS A 79 1.27 14.45 -7.03
C LYS A 79 0.31 15.34 -7.82
N GLU A 80 0.20 15.11 -9.12
CA GLU A 80 -0.73 15.82 -10.02
C GLU A 80 -2.04 15.07 -10.21
N HIS A 81 -2.14 13.86 -9.66
CA HIS A 81 -3.32 13.01 -9.75
C HIS A 81 -4.27 13.24 -8.55
N PRO A 82 -5.61 13.17 -8.73
CA PRO A 82 -6.60 13.32 -7.64
C PRO A 82 -6.39 12.41 -6.43
N VAL A 83 -5.72 11.27 -6.59
CA VAL A 83 -5.35 10.33 -5.51
C VAL A 83 -4.61 11.03 -4.36
N LYS A 84 -3.86 12.10 -4.64
CA LYS A 84 -3.21 12.90 -3.60
C LYS A 84 -4.24 13.48 -2.63
N GLN A 85 -5.33 14.03 -3.15
CA GLN A 85 -6.39 14.62 -2.33
C GLN A 85 -7.09 13.52 -1.52
N GLU A 86 -7.37 12.37 -2.14
CA GLU A 86 -7.96 11.22 -1.45
C GLU A 86 -7.10 10.74 -0.28
N LEU A 87 -5.79 10.59 -0.48
CA LEU A 87 -4.86 10.24 0.59
C LEU A 87 -4.88 11.28 1.72
N VAL A 88 -4.85 12.57 1.40
CA VAL A 88 -4.96 13.64 2.42
C VAL A 88 -6.27 13.54 3.21
N PHE A 89 -7.40 13.28 2.55
CA PHE A 89 -8.68 13.08 3.25
C PHE A 89 -8.66 11.87 4.18
N LEU A 90 -8.10 10.75 3.74
CA LEU A 90 -8.00 9.54 4.56
C LEU A 90 -7.08 9.74 5.76
N ILE A 91 -5.97 10.47 5.58
CA ILE A 91 -5.04 10.83 6.66
C ILE A 91 -5.72 11.71 7.71
N LEU A 92 -6.52 12.69 7.27
CA LEU A 92 -7.31 13.52 8.19
C LEU A 92 -8.33 12.70 8.97
N LEU A 93 -8.94 11.68 8.36
CA LEU A 93 -9.84 10.77 9.06
C LEU A 93 -9.10 9.92 10.11
N PHE A 94 -7.88 9.43 9.82
CA PHE A 94 -7.04 8.77 10.82
C PHE A 94 -6.75 9.70 12.01
N TRP A 95 -6.48 10.97 11.72
CA TRP A 95 -6.25 11.99 12.74
C TRP A 95 -7.46 12.18 13.66
N LEU A 96 -8.66 12.25 13.08
CA LEU A 96 -9.91 12.40 13.83
C LEU A 96 -10.26 11.19 14.69
N MET A 97 -9.84 9.99 14.29
CA MET A 97 -10.06 8.76 15.07
C MET A 97 -9.02 8.52 16.17
N GLY A 98 -7.98 9.35 16.27
CA GLY A 98 -6.93 9.23 17.28
C GLY A 98 -5.89 8.12 17.03
N ASP A 99 -5.99 7.44 15.88
CA ASP A 99 -5.07 6.37 15.47
C ASP A 99 -4.01 6.95 14.54
N PHE A 100 -3.02 7.64 15.11
CA PHE A 100 -1.97 8.31 14.35
C PHE A 100 -0.92 7.30 13.86
N PRO A 101 -0.77 7.04 12.55
CA PRO A 101 0.28 6.15 12.10
C PRO A 101 1.61 6.91 12.10
N SER A 102 2.62 6.43 12.83
CA SER A 102 3.88 7.17 13.11
C SER A 102 4.68 7.62 11.87
N TYR A 103 4.32 7.18 10.67
CA TYR A 103 5.04 7.43 9.42
C TYR A 103 4.69 8.78 8.74
N TYR A 104 3.67 9.50 9.19
CA TYR A 104 3.15 10.69 8.49
C TYR A 104 3.92 11.99 8.70
N VAL A 105 4.91 12.03 9.59
CA VAL A 105 5.77 13.23 9.77
C VAL A 105 6.59 13.53 8.49
N ARG A 106 6.67 12.59 7.54
CA ARG A 106 7.56 12.68 6.37
C ARG A 106 6.87 12.98 5.04
N LEU A 107 5.53 13.05 5.01
CA LEU A 107 4.73 13.28 3.79
C LEU A 107 4.10 14.68 3.71
N MET A 108 4.23 15.50 4.77
CA MET A 108 3.92 16.94 4.75
C MET A 108 5.14 17.77 4.38
#